data_AF-A0A538K6P5-F1
#
_entry.id   AF-A0A538K6P5-F1
#
_cell.length_a   1.000
_cell.length_b   1.000
_cell.length_c   1.000
_cell.angle_alpha   90.00
_cell.angle_beta   90.00
_cell.angle_gamma   90.00
#
_symmetry.space_group_name_H-M   'P 1'
#
loop_
_entity.id
_entity.type
_entity.pdbx_description
1 polymer ?
#
loop_
_entity_poly.entity_id
_entity_poly.type
_entity_poly.pdbx_seq_one_letter_code
_entity_poly.pdbx_strand_id
1 'polypeptide(L)'
;MHGQHATPSNKLPVIQDAILETATCPDTYAYFTYNNASCTATLRVNLATNGATLSNIQLTANPGANCSGGGTGNGTGNIRTYTITIAPNAGPCQITMTWIVRNETAFPSAPGITCGNAFNNNNACNNRGGNQNFCPCPIVVQGAFGGNDDISGPIRTAHLLNMGGSFTDAFGLTCPGPLGYGAACNSFPIGNTKSLAVDVQLAGAISNNASDPPVFLRIVGHSQNGSLDCNRTGNLRDQIEAGCQPPYTINTDPNFACGNPPWTTKNDIFASNPPYPCVAIQTGGTVGQFTQGIQARILGGSNQCPGVGMPGRNYWSSFPALPGPANTDPTLQFTDPRIIYVFMVPFGSFRGSGNDVLPIVSFGIFYVRGWGGNGNGNNDPCPGAISAPTGDLVGNFITRVLTSAQSSGGQACVVGSFNPCVAVLTK
;
A
#
# COMPACT_ATOMS: atom_id res chain seq x y z
N MET A 1 12.10 -14.96 -10.35
CA MET A 1 12.83 -16.04 -11.05
C MET A 1 13.37 -16.99 -9.98
N HIS A 2 12.68 -18.10 -9.70
CA HIS A 2 13.19 -19.14 -8.80
C HIS A 2 13.65 -20.32 -9.66
N GLY A 3 14.91 -20.74 -9.48
CA GLY A 3 15.51 -21.87 -10.19
C GLY A 3 14.71 -23.14 -9.95
N GLN A 4 14.51 -23.91 -11.02
CA GLN A 4 13.96 -25.26 -10.92
C GLN A 4 14.90 -26.12 -10.09
N HIS A 5 14.52 -26.43 -8.85
CA HIS A 5 15.19 -27.46 -8.07
C HIS A 5 14.69 -28.81 -8.55
N ALA A 6 15.61 -29.62 -9.09
CA ALA A 6 15.36 -31.02 -9.44
C ALA A 6 14.83 -31.80 -8.22
N THR A 7 13.99 -32.81 -8.47
CA THR A 7 13.47 -33.72 -7.46
C THR A 7 14.63 -34.30 -6.63
N PRO A 8 14.72 -34.03 -5.32
CA PRO A 8 15.87 -34.43 -4.52
C PRO A 8 15.94 -35.95 -4.37
N SER A 9 17.15 -36.50 -4.32
CA SER A 9 17.39 -37.88 -3.90
C SER A 9 16.88 -38.14 -2.46
N ASN A 10 16.62 -39.41 -2.15
CA ASN A 10 15.68 -39.98 -1.17
C ASN A 10 15.55 -39.46 0.29
N LYS A 11 16.31 -38.47 0.79
CA LYS A 11 16.18 -37.97 2.19
C LYS A 11 16.55 -36.49 2.40
N LEU A 12 16.84 -35.71 1.36
CA LEU A 12 17.09 -34.27 1.54
C LEU A 12 15.78 -33.56 1.92
N PRO A 13 15.71 -32.84 3.06
CA PRO A 13 14.52 -32.09 3.43
C PRO A 13 14.31 -30.95 2.42
N VAL A 14 13.16 -30.96 1.76
CA VAL A 14 12.70 -29.84 0.93
C VAL A 14 11.39 -29.32 1.49
N ILE A 15 11.26 -28.01 1.54
CA ILE A 15 10.01 -27.38 1.94
C ILE A 15 9.07 -27.48 0.75
N GLN A 16 8.01 -28.27 0.92
CA GLN A 16 7.01 -28.51 -0.11
C GLN A 16 5.99 -27.39 -0.11
N ASP A 17 5.48 -27.04 1.07
CA ASP A 17 4.53 -25.96 1.28
C ASP A 17 4.79 -25.26 2.62
N ALA A 18 4.47 -23.98 2.69
CA ALA A 18 4.49 -23.19 3.91
C ALA A 18 3.32 -22.21 3.89
N ILE A 19 2.44 -22.24 4.89
CA ILE A 19 1.21 -21.43 4.94
C ILE A 19 1.20 -20.57 6.18
N LEU A 20 0.66 -19.37 6.06
CA LEU A 20 0.51 -18.41 7.14
C LEU A 20 -0.99 -18.15 7.38
N GLU A 21 -1.54 -18.84 8.37
CA GLU A 21 -2.95 -18.71 8.76
C GLU A 21 -3.09 -17.63 9.83
N THR A 22 -4.16 -16.82 9.77
CA THR A 22 -4.42 -15.86 10.84
C THR A 22 -4.77 -16.60 12.14
N ALA A 23 -4.25 -16.11 13.27
CA ALA A 23 -4.74 -16.49 14.59
C ALA A 23 -5.49 -15.32 15.24
N THR A 24 -4.92 -14.12 15.18
CA THR A 24 -5.55 -12.89 15.72
C THR A 24 -5.48 -11.70 14.77
N CYS A 25 -4.93 -11.87 13.56
CA CYS A 25 -4.90 -10.80 12.58
C CYS A 25 -6.31 -10.55 12.02
N PRO A 26 -6.69 -9.28 11.80
CA PRO A 26 -8.06 -8.92 11.38
C PRO A 26 -8.40 -9.39 9.96
N ASP A 27 -7.39 -9.53 9.10
CA ASP A 27 -7.57 -10.18 7.80
C ASP A 27 -7.58 -11.71 7.97
N THR A 28 -8.35 -12.39 7.13
CA THR A 28 -8.50 -13.85 7.12
C THR A 28 -7.15 -14.54 6.86
N TYR A 29 -6.19 -13.80 6.28
CA TYR A 29 -4.84 -14.28 6.03
C TYR A 29 -3.81 -13.24 6.49
N ALA A 30 -2.73 -13.69 7.14
CA ALA A 30 -1.78 -12.80 7.79
C ALA A 30 -0.65 -12.27 6.86
N TYR A 31 -0.80 -12.41 5.54
CA TYR A 31 0.18 -11.92 4.54
C TYR A 31 0.24 -10.41 4.50
N PHE A 32 -0.92 -9.78 4.57
CA PHE A 32 -1.06 -8.34 4.65
C PHE A 32 -1.99 -8.04 5.80
N THR A 33 -1.58 -7.17 6.70
CA THR A 33 -2.43 -6.71 7.77
C THR A 33 -2.32 -5.20 7.86
N TYR A 34 -3.43 -4.51 7.58
CA TYR A 34 -3.56 -3.11 7.91
C TYR A 34 -4.01 -3.02 9.37
N ASN A 35 -3.05 -3.00 10.29
CA ASN A 35 -3.34 -3.02 11.72
C ASN A 35 -2.44 -2.06 12.49
N ASN A 36 -3.07 -1.23 13.32
CA ASN A 36 -2.39 -0.36 14.28
C ASN A 36 -2.04 -1.11 15.59
N ALA A 37 -2.44 -2.37 15.71
CA ALA A 37 -2.09 -3.27 16.80
C ALA A 37 -1.24 -4.45 16.31
N SER A 38 -0.47 -5.04 17.22
CA SER A 38 0.21 -6.31 16.97
C SER A 38 -0.80 -7.43 16.79
N CYS A 39 -0.54 -8.36 15.88
CA CYS A 39 -1.33 -9.57 15.74
C CYS A 39 -0.43 -10.80 15.54
N THR A 40 -1.03 -11.98 15.61
CA THR A 40 -0.33 -13.26 15.49
C THR A 40 -0.89 -14.10 14.36
N ALA A 41 0.03 -14.81 13.72
CA ALA A 41 -0.23 -15.77 12.65
C ALA A 41 0.39 -17.12 12.98
N THR A 42 -0.18 -18.17 12.42
CA THR A 42 0.29 -19.54 12.53
C THR A 42 0.98 -19.94 11.24
N LEU A 43 2.30 -20.10 11.28
CA LEU A 43 3.07 -20.66 10.18
C LEU A 43 3.02 -22.18 10.25
N ARG A 44 2.49 -22.83 9.22
CA ARG A 44 2.55 -24.29 9.03
C ARG A 44 3.47 -24.63 7.88
N VAL A 45 4.46 -25.49 8.10
CA VAL A 45 5.45 -25.90 7.10
C VAL A 45 5.34 -27.39 6.87
N ASN A 46 5.23 -27.80 5.61
CA ASN A 46 5.24 -29.18 5.18
C ASN A 46 6.55 -29.49 4.44
N LEU A 47 7.23 -30.53 4.90
CA LEU A 47 8.45 -31.06 4.31
C LEU A 47 8.12 -32.22 3.38
N ALA A 48 8.67 -32.18 2.17
CA ALA A 48 8.77 -33.35 1.33
C ALA A 48 10.14 -34.00 1.50
N THR A 49 10.10 -35.33 1.57
CA THR A 49 11.24 -36.23 1.38
C THR A 49 10.74 -37.31 0.43
N ASN A 50 11.57 -37.74 -0.52
CA ASN A 50 11.15 -38.77 -1.48
C ASN A 50 11.01 -40.13 -0.77
N GLY A 51 9.80 -40.42 -0.29
CA GLY A 51 9.37 -41.74 0.19
C GLY A 51 9.87 -42.17 1.58
N ALA A 52 10.52 -41.30 2.37
CA ALA A 52 11.08 -41.66 3.68
C ALA A 52 10.76 -40.63 4.77
N THR A 53 10.09 -41.04 5.86
CA THR A 53 9.86 -40.18 7.02
C THR A 53 11.19 -39.84 7.69
N LEU A 54 11.52 -38.55 7.83
CA LEU A 54 12.65 -38.14 8.66
C LEU A 54 12.26 -38.22 10.14
N SER A 55 12.92 -39.11 10.87
CA SER A 55 12.67 -39.34 12.29
C SER A 55 13.55 -38.47 13.22
N ASN A 56 14.42 -37.62 12.66
CA ASN A 56 15.46 -36.90 13.40
C ASN A 56 15.75 -35.50 12.81
N ILE A 57 14.72 -34.72 12.52
CA ILE A 57 14.86 -33.37 11.97
C ILE A 57 14.51 -32.30 13.00
N GLN A 58 15.38 -31.30 13.08
CA GLN A 58 15.13 -30.01 13.72
C GLN A 58 14.84 -29.00 12.62
N LEU A 59 13.71 -28.30 12.73
CA LEU A 59 13.37 -27.16 11.88
C LEU A 59 13.30 -25.91 12.73
N THR A 60 13.88 -24.82 12.23
CA THR A 60 13.85 -23.52 12.88
C THR A 60 13.26 -22.49 11.95
N ALA A 61 12.16 -21.87 12.40
CA ALA A 61 11.57 -20.69 11.79
C ALA A 61 12.18 -19.44 12.40
N ASN A 62 12.79 -18.61 11.55
CA ASN A 62 13.40 -17.35 11.92
C ASN A 62 12.61 -16.22 11.23
N PRO A 63 11.68 -15.57 11.94
CA PRO A 63 11.08 -14.32 11.47
C PRO A 63 12.19 -13.28 11.28
N GLY A 64 12.15 -12.59 10.16
CA GLY A 64 13.08 -11.52 9.83
C GLY A 64 12.79 -10.26 10.65
N ALA A 65 13.47 -9.17 10.28
CA ALA A 65 13.22 -7.87 10.87
C ALA A 65 11.71 -7.54 10.82
N ASN A 66 11.22 -6.89 11.88
CA ASN A 66 9.83 -6.43 12.06
C ASN A 66 8.78 -7.49 12.44
N CYS A 67 9.19 -8.76 12.60
CA CYS A 67 8.38 -9.78 13.26
C CYS A 67 9.13 -10.40 14.44
N SER A 68 8.39 -11.13 15.29
CA SER A 68 8.95 -11.97 16.34
C SER A 68 8.24 -13.32 16.41
N GLY A 69 8.65 -14.16 17.36
CA GLY A 69 8.16 -15.54 17.48
C GLY A 69 9.03 -16.51 16.68
N GLY A 70 8.39 -17.44 15.97
CA GLY A 70 9.06 -18.54 15.30
C GLY A 70 9.56 -19.58 16.29
N GLY A 71 10.81 -19.99 16.16
CA GLY A 71 11.47 -20.89 17.09
C GLY A 71 11.87 -22.23 16.46
N THR A 72 12.19 -23.19 17.33
CA THR A 72 12.78 -24.47 16.91
C THR A 72 11.86 -25.63 17.29
N GLY A 73 11.50 -26.45 16.28
CA GLY A 73 10.68 -27.63 16.43
C GLY A 73 11.47 -28.90 16.09
N ASN A 74 11.62 -29.79 17.07
CA ASN A 74 12.22 -31.11 16.89
C ASN A 74 11.10 -32.15 16.78
N GLY A 75 11.22 -33.13 15.89
CA GLY A 75 10.23 -34.21 15.86
C GLY A 75 10.38 -35.19 14.70
N THR A 76 9.48 -36.16 14.69
CA THR A 76 9.23 -37.08 13.59
C THR A 76 8.13 -36.51 12.68
N GLY A 77 8.18 -36.78 11.38
CA GLY A 77 7.14 -36.39 10.43
C GLY A 77 7.34 -35.03 9.76
N ASN A 78 6.45 -34.73 8.82
CA ASN A 78 6.67 -33.73 7.76
C ASN A 78 6.14 -32.32 8.09
N ILE A 79 5.22 -32.20 9.05
CA ILE A 79 4.56 -30.92 9.35
C ILE A 79 5.13 -30.30 10.62
N ARG A 80 5.36 -28.98 10.60
CA ARG A 80 5.67 -28.16 11.78
C ARG A 80 4.82 -26.92 11.81
N THR A 81 4.56 -26.44 13.03
CA THR A 81 3.76 -25.24 13.28
C THR A 81 4.53 -24.27 14.17
N TYR A 82 4.49 -22.98 13.84
CA TYR A 82 5.14 -21.90 14.58
C TYR A 82 4.19 -20.72 14.72
N THR A 83 4.30 -19.98 15.82
CA THR A 83 3.58 -18.71 16.00
C THR A 83 4.48 -17.56 15.57
N ILE A 84 3.98 -16.73 14.66
CA ILE A 84 4.63 -15.53 14.16
C ILE A 84 3.86 -14.32 14.68
N THR A 85 4.55 -13.37 15.31
CA THR A 85 3.96 -12.12 15.76
C THR A 85 4.35 -11.01 14.79
N ILE A 86 3.35 -10.33 14.24
CA ILE A 86 3.50 -9.20 13.33
C ILE A 86 3.28 -7.93 14.17
N ALA A 87 4.31 -7.09 14.24
CA ALA A 87 4.22 -5.80 14.94
C ALA A 87 3.31 -4.83 14.16
N PRO A 88 2.68 -3.85 14.84
CA PRO A 88 1.94 -2.80 14.14
C PRO A 88 2.88 -2.03 13.23
N ASN A 89 2.42 -1.71 12.01
CA ASN A 89 3.21 -0.96 11.02
C ASN A 89 4.58 -1.59 10.72
N ALA A 90 4.71 -2.93 10.82
CA ALA A 90 5.97 -3.64 10.67
C ALA A 90 6.63 -3.48 9.29
N GLY A 91 5.86 -3.18 8.24
CA GLY A 91 6.34 -3.31 6.86
C GLY A 91 6.65 -4.77 6.51
N PRO A 92 7.59 -5.03 5.58
CA PRO A 92 7.90 -6.37 5.13
C PRO A 92 8.61 -7.17 6.24
N CYS A 93 8.12 -8.39 6.45
CA CYS A 93 8.65 -9.38 7.36
C CYS A 93 8.82 -10.70 6.60
N GLN A 94 10.06 -11.07 6.34
CA GLN A 94 10.38 -12.34 5.69
C GLN A 94 10.57 -13.42 6.74
N ILE A 95 9.94 -14.58 6.58
CA ILE A 95 10.12 -15.71 7.47
C ILE A 95 11.02 -16.72 6.78
N THR A 96 12.18 -16.97 7.40
CA THR A 96 13.16 -17.91 6.87
C THR A 96 13.14 -19.22 7.63
N MET A 97 13.48 -20.31 6.94
CA MET A 97 13.59 -21.64 7.53
C MET A 97 15.00 -22.18 7.43
N THR A 98 15.43 -22.84 8.51
CA THR A 98 16.62 -23.68 8.53
C THR A 98 16.30 -25.05 9.10
N TRP A 99 17.11 -26.04 8.76
CA TRP A 99 16.97 -27.41 9.22
C TRP A 99 18.32 -28.04 9.59
N ILE A 100 18.27 -29.00 10.50
CA ILE A 100 19.37 -29.90 10.85
C ILE A 100 18.80 -31.32 10.95
N VAL A 101 19.46 -32.29 10.31
CA VAL A 101 19.12 -33.72 10.43
C VAL A 101 20.22 -34.41 11.24
N ARG A 102 19.85 -35.32 12.14
CA ARG A 102 20.81 -36.11 12.94
C ARG A 102 20.61 -37.61 12.76
N ASN A 103 21.63 -38.40 13.08
CA ASN A 103 21.57 -39.88 13.11
C ASN A 103 20.99 -40.49 11.83
N GLU A 104 21.35 -39.94 10.67
CA GLU A 104 20.92 -40.42 9.36
C GLU A 104 22.16 -40.81 8.56
N THR A 105 22.19 -42.07 8.14
CA THR A 105 23.35 -42.75 7.54
C THR A 105 23.24 -42.85 6.01
N ALA A 106 22.07 -42.55 5.45
CA ALA A 106 21.81 -42.54 4.01
C ALA A 106 21.32 -41.17 3.54
N PHE A 107 22.00 -40.09 3.97
CA PHE A 107 21.64 -38.73 3.57
C PHE A 107 22.18 -38.42 2.17
N PRO A 108 21.33 -38.09 1.19
CA PRO A 108 21.77 -38.05 -0.18
C PRO A 108 22.40 -36.70 -0.51
N SER A 109 23.72 -36.69 -0.47
CA SER A 109 24.59 -35.80 -1.22
C SER A 109 25.63 -36.67 -1.90
N ALA A 110 26.09 -36.27 -3.08
CA ALA A 110 27.24 -36.91 -3.70
C ALA A 110 28.52 -36.54 -2.92
N PRO A 111 29.33 -37.49 -2.42
CA PRO A 111 29.02 -38.79 -1.82
C PRO A 111 29.26 -38.82 -0.28
N GLY A 112 28.41 -39.52 0.49
CA GLY A 112 28.80 -40.14 1.77
C GLY A 112 28.65 -39.31 3.06
N ILE A 113 27.90 -38.21 3.08
CA ILE A 113 27.72 -37.42 4.30
C ILE A 113 26.90 -38.21 5.34
N THR A 114 27.56 -38.53 6.47
CA THR A 114 26.89 -39.06 7.67
C THR A 114 26.47 -37.91 8.56
N CYS A 115 25.19 -37.87 8.92
CA CYS A 115 24.70 -36.83 9.82
C CYS A 115 25.21 -37.07 11.25
N GLY A 116 25.66 -36.00 11.90
CA GLY A 116 26.08 -36.06 13.30
C GLY A 116 24.93 -36.45 14.23
N ASN A 117 25.23 -36.72 15.50
CA ASN A 117 24.23 -37.10 16.51
C ASN A 117 23.58 -35.90 17.24
N ALA A 118 24.04 -34.68 16.97
CA ALA A 118 23.62 -33.45 17.64
C ALA A 118 22.97 -32.46 16.67
N PHE A 119 22.03 -31.66 17.19
CA PHE A 119 21.46 -30.51 16.49
C PHE A 119 22.32 -29.27 16.73
N ASN A 120 23.48 -29.21 16.08
CA ASN A 120 24.39 -28.08 16.18
C ASN A 120 24.97 -27.73 14.80
N ASN A 121 25.62 -26.57 14.71
CA ASN A 121 26.16 -26.07 13.45
C ASN A 121 27.33 -26.91 12.91
N ASN A 122 27.90 -27.80 13.73
CA ASN A 122 28.98 -28.71 13.32
C ASN A 122 28.43 -29.99 12.64
N ASN A 123 27.12 -30.22 12.66
CA ASN A 123 26.52 -31.37 11.99
C ASN A 123 26.51 -31.15 10.48
N ALA A 124 27.20 -31.99 9.71
CA ALA A 124 27.30 -31.85 8.26
C ALA A 124 25.95 -31.84 7.50
N CYS A 125 24.89 -32.41 8.10
CA CYS A 125 23.53 -32.40 7.56
C CYS A 125 22.73 -31.21 8.09
N ASN A 126 23.11 -30.00 7.66
CA ASN A 126 22.36 -28.78 7.96
C ASN A 126 22.38 -27.81 6.76
N ASN A 127 21.42 -26.91 6.71
CA ASN A 127 21.40 -25.77 5.77
C ASN A 127 21.65 -24.41 6.46
N ARG A 128 22.20 -24.41 7.67
CA ARG A 128 22.55 -23.18 8.41
C ARG A 128 23.89 -22.61 7.93
N GLY A 129 24.03 -21.29 8.02
CA GLY A 129 25.33 -20.60 7.92
C GLY A 129 26.04 -20.76 6.58
N GLY A 130 25.32 -20.97 5.47
CA GLY A 130 25.91 -21.07 4.14
C GLY A 130 26.70 -22.35 3.87
N ASN A 131 26.40 -23.46 4.57
CA ASN A 131 26.94 -24.78 4.23
C ASN A 131 26.66 -25.10 2.75
N GLN A 132 27.70 -24.99 1.91
CA GLN A 132 27.60 -25.03 0.46
C GLN A 132 27.19 -26.41 -0.07
N ASN A 133 27.25 -27.44 0.77
CA ASN A 133 26.87 -28.80 0.39
C ASN A 133 25.36 -28.96 0.14
N PHE A 134 24.52 -28.07 0.70
CA PHE A 134 23.06 -28.19 0.63
C PHE A 134 22.38 -26.82 0.50
N CYS A 135 22.40 -26.25 -0.71
CA CYS A 135 21.77 -24.96 -1.09
C CYS A 135 22.19 -23.75 -0.21
N PRO A 136 22.56 -22.59 -0.79
CA PRO A 136 22.79 -21.39 0.02
C PRO A 136 21.48 -20.95 0.70
N CYS A 137 21.38 -21.11 2.03
CA CYS A 137 20.23 -20.75 2.85
C CYS A 137 20.67 -19.85 4.02
N PRO A 138 19.80 -18.96 4.53
CA PRO A 138 18.38 -19.22 4.84
C PRO A 138 17.42 -19.19 3.65
N ILE A 139 16.41 -20.07 3.63
CA ILE A 139 15.33 -20.07 2.62
C ILE A 139 14.20 -19.20 3.14
N VAL A 140 13.80 -18.16 2.40
CA VAL A 140 12.54 -17.44 2.66
C VAL A 140 11.40 -18.35 2.23
N VAL A 141 10.54 -18.73 3.17
CA VAL A 141 9.42 -19.66 2.90
C VAL A 141 8.09 -18.96 2.87
N GLN A 142 7.97 -17.88 3.63
CA GLN A 142 6.78 -17.06 3.69
C GLN A 142 7.12 -15.63 4.07
N GLY A 143 6.15 -14.73 3.90
CA GLY A 143 6.27 -13.35 4.33
C GLY A 143 4.95 -12.80 4.87
N ALA A 144 5.07 -11.86 5.79
CA ALA A 144 3.98 -11.02 6.25
C ALA A 144 4.32 -9.55 6.00
N PHE A 145 3.29 -8.72 5.91
CA PHE A 145 3.43 -7.28 5.73
C PHE A 145 2.49 -6.55 6.69
N GLY A 146 3.08 -5.81 7.64
CA GLY A 146 2.32 -4.90 8.51
C GLY A 146 2.16 -3.54 7.84
N GLY A 147 1.00 -3.29 7.26
CA GLY A 147 0.68 -2.08 6.50
C GLY A 147 0.18 -0.93 7.38
N ASN A 148 0.46 0.28 6.90
CA ASN A 148 -0.13 1.54 7.36
C ASN A 148 -0.07 2.57 6.21
N ASP A 149 -0.64 3.75 6.43
CA ASP A 149 -0.64 4.81 5.41
C ASP A 149 0.78 5.28 5.00
N ASP A 150 1.77 5.22 5.90
CA ASP A 150 3.15 5.63 5.58
C ASP A 150 3.91 4.60 4.71
N ILE A 151 3.65 3.30 4.92
CA ILE A 151 4.45 2.21 4.35
C ILE A 151 3.74 1.58 3.14
N SER A 152 2.46 1.21 3.29
CA SER A 152 1.64 0.59 2.24
C SER A 152 0.68 1.57 1.55
N GLY A 153 0.63 2.83 2.01
CA GLY A 153 -0.30 3.80 1.47
C GLY A 153 -1.76 3.35 1.68
N PRO A 154 -2.62 3.52 0.67
CA PRO A 154 -4.04 3.22 0.82
C PRO A 154 -4.34 1.72 0.91
N ILE A 155 -3.40 0.80 0.68
CA ILE A 155 -3.73 -0.63 0.70
C ILE A 155 -4.29 -1.03 2.08
N ARG A 156 -5.46 -1.66 2.07
CA ARG A 156 -6.15 -2.19 3.26
C ARG A 156 -6.17 -3.71 3.29
N THR A 157 -6.26 -4.35 2.13
CA THR A 157 -6.06 -5.80 2.00
C THR A 157 -5.30 -6.10 0.72
N ALA A 158 -4.60 -7.23 0.73
CA ALA A 158 -3.97 -7.79 -0.46
C ALA A 158 -4.10 -9.32 -0.39
N HIS A 159 -4.84 -9.90 -1.33
CA HIS A 159 -5.10 -11.33 -1.41
C HIS A 159 -4.59 -11.93 -2.71
N LEU A 160 -4.11 -13.16 -2.63
CA LEU A 160 -3.78 -13.96 -3.79
C LEU A 160 -4.99 -14.84 -4.13
N LEU A 161 -5.56 -14.64 -5.31
CA LEU A 161 -6.70 -15.37 -5.83
C LEU A 161 -6.23 -16.52 -6.72
N ASN A 162 -6.90 -17.67 -6.61
CA ASN A 162 -6.75 -18.77 -7.54
C ASN A 162 -7.71 -18.61 -8.72
N MET A 163 -7.14 -18.48 -9.91
CA MET A 163 -7.87 -18.40 -11.17
C MET A 163 -8.14 -19.77 -11.80
N GLY A 164 -7.51 -20.83 -11.27
CA GLY A 164 -7.70 -22.20 -11.71
C GLY A 164 -8.85 -22.90 -11.00
N GLY A 165 -8.92 -24.22 -11.16
CA GLY A 165 -9.82 -25.07 -10.38
C GLY A 165 -9.45 -25.09 -8.89
N SER A 166 -10.44 -25.44 -8.06
CA SER A 166 -10.22 -25.66 -6.62
C SER A 166 -9.16 -26.74 -6.38
N PHE A 167 -8.34 -26.57 -5.34
CA PHE A 167 -7.39 -27.59 -4.92
C PHE A 167 -7.25 -27.63 -3.40
N THR A 168 -6.80 -28.76 -2.88
CA THR A 168 -6.49 -28.95 -1.46
C THR A 168 -4.99 -29.12 -1.31
N ASP A 169 -4.40 -28.43 -0.33
CA ASP A 169 -2.98 -28.53 -0.02
C ASP A 169 -2.64 -29.77 0.82
N ALA A 170 -1.36 -29.91 1.17
CA ALA A 170 -0.88 -31.01 2.01
C ALA A 170 -1.38 -30.97 3.47
N PHE A 171 -1.99 -29.86 3.89
CA PHE A 171 -2.54 -29.66 5.24
C PHE A 171 -4.05 -29.92 5.32
N GLY A 172 -4.69 -30.24 4.18
CA GLY A 172 -6.13 -30.43 4.09
C GLY A 172 -6.92 -29.12 3.95
N LEU A 173 -6.26 -27.99 3.71
CA LEU A 173 -6.92 -26.70 3.47
C LEU A 173 -7.25 -26.57 1.99
N THR A 174 -8.40 -25.96 1.70
CA THR A 174 -8.90 -25.82 0.33
C THR A 174 -8.72 -24.40 -0.16
N CYS A 175 -8.17 -24.27 -1.35
CA CYS A 175 -8.13 -23.04 -2.12
C CYS A 175 -9.25 -23.10 -3.17
N PRO A 176 -10.35 -22.34 -3.00
CA PRO A 176 -11.46 -22.35 -3.95
C PRO A 176 -11.03 -21.77 -5.30
N GLY A 177 -11.79 -22.05 -6.34
CA GLY A 177 -11.60 -21.44 -7.66
C GLY A 177 -12.86 -21.54 -8.52
N PRO A 178 -12.99 -20.75 -9.60
CA PRO A 178 -12.14 -19.61 -9.96
C PRO A 178 -12.46 -18.34 -9.15
N LEU A 179 -11.50 -17.41 -9.06
CA LEU A 179 -11.57 -16.17 -8.26
C LEU A 179 -11.76 -16.41 -6.75
N GLY A 180 -11.42 -17.61 -6.30
CA GLY A 180 -11.45 -17.96 -4.89
C GLY A 180 -10.16 -17.55 -4.20
N TYR A 181 -10.27 -17.15 -2.94
CA TYR A 181 -9.14 -17.04 -2.03
C TYR A 181 -9.39 -17.94 -0.82
N GLY A 182 -8.31 -18.35 -0.16
CA GLY A 182 -8.34 -19.49 0.77
C GLY A 182 -7.00 -19.65 1.48
N ALA A 183 -7.01 -20.35 2.61
CA ALA A 183 -5.79 -20.58 3.39
C ALA A 183 -4.74 -21.38 2.62
N ALA A 184 -5.15 -22.18 1.63
CA ALA A 184 -4.24 -22.90 0.72
C ALA A 184 -3.82 -22.09 -0.54
N CYS A 185 -4.39 -20.90 -0.79
CA CYS A 185 -4.12 -20.14 -2.04
C CYS A 185 -2.79 -19.39 -2.02
N ASN A 186 -2.01 -19.53 -0.96
CA ASN A 186 -0.84 -18.72 -0.64
C ASN A 186 0.45 -19.55 -0.52
N SER A 187 0.34 -20.85 -0.73
CA SER A 187 1.45 -21.80 -0.82
C SER A 187 1.15 -22.76 -1.94
N PHE A 188 2.16 -23.04 -2.75
CA PHE A 188 2.03 -23.96 -3.87
C PHE A 188 3.17 -24.96 -3.86
N PRO A 189 2.86 -26.27 -3.98
CA PRO A 189 3.91 -27.26 -4.04
C PRO A 189 4.80 -27.00 -5.25
N ILE A 190 6.11 -27.09 -5.03
CA ILE A 190 7.14 -26.94 -6.06
C ILE A 190 6.79 -27.82 -7.27
N GLY A 191 6.91 -27.24 -8.47
CA GLY A 191 6.67 -27.95 -9.74
C GLY A 191 5.25 -27.85 -10.29
N ASN A 192 4.32 -27.18 -9.59
CA ASN A 192 2.98 -26.91 -10.11
C ASN A 192 2.88 -25.52 -10.74
N THR A 193 2.35 -25.44 -11.96
CA THR A 193 1.94 -24.18 -12.58
C THR A 193 0.53 -23.83 -12.10
N LYS A 194 0.33 -22.59 -11.64
CA LYS A 194 -0.97 -22.10 -11.17
C LYS A 194 -1.28 -20.75 -11.80
N SER A 195 -2.55 -20.54 -12.15
CA SER A 195 -3.06 -19.25 -12.60
C SER A 195 -3.51 -18.46 -11.38
N LEU A 196 -2.89 -17.31 -11.15
CA LEU A 196 -3.10 -16.48 -9.97
C LEU A 196 -3.53 -15.08 -10.39
N ALA A 197 -4.35 -14.45 -9.56
CA ALA A 197 -4.62 -13.03 -9.62
C ALA A 197 -4.36 -12.41 -8.24
N VAL A 198 -4.16 -11.10 -8.20
CA VAL A 198 -4.03 -10.37 -6.93
C VAL A 198 -5.27 -9.49 -6.78
N ASP A 199 -5.98 -9.63 -5.67
CA ASP A 199 -6.98 -8.67 -5.24
C ASP A 199 -6.31 -7.69 -4.27
N VAL A 200 -6.45 -6.40 -4.52
CA VAL A 200 -5.91 -5.34 -3.66
C VAL A 200 -7.03 -4.38 -3.35
N GLN A 201 -7.43 -4.32 -2.09
CA GLN A 201 -8.41 -3.34 -1.65
C GLN A 201 -7.69 -2.11 -1.12
N LEU A 202 -8.11 -0.95 -1.59
CA LEU A 202 -7.55 0.34 -1.20
C LEU A 202 -8.55 1.08 -0.31
N ALA A 203 -8.06 1.82 0.68
CA ALA A 203 -8.78 2.90 1.32
C ALA A 203 -8.74 4.12 0.42
N GLY A 204 -9.87 4.82 0.38
CA GLY A 204 -10.09 5.82 -0.65
C GLY A 204 -10.91 5.22 -1.77
N ALA A 205 -12.16 4.89 -1.46
CA ALA A 205 -13.19 5.06 -2.46
C ALA A 205 -13.51 6.55 -2.53
N ILE A 206 -13.97 6.99 -3.70
CA ILE A 206 -14.75 8.20 -3.76
C ILE A 206 -15.92 8.03 -2.78
N SER A 207 -16.06 8.97 -1.85
CA SER A 207 -17.09 8.88 -0.83
C SER A 207 -18.48 8.86 -1.47
N ASN A 208 -19.29 7.93 -1.01
CA ASN A 208 -20.68 7.76 -1.40
C ASN A 208 -21.62 7.96 -0.19
N ASN A 209 -21.08 8.08 1.02
CA ASN A 209 -21.82 8.37 2.24
C ASN A 209 -21.05 9.33 3.17
N ALA A 210 -21.79 10.15 3.93
CA ALA A 210 -21.24 10.98 5.00
C ALA A 210 -20.57 10.19 6.13
N SER A 211 -20.90 8.89 6.29
CA SER A 211 -20.22 8.01 7.26
C SER A 211 -18.86 7.49 6.78
N ASP A 212 -18.47 7.73 5.53
CA ASP A 212 -17.24 7.18 4.98
C ASP A 212 -16.01 7.73 5.74
N PRO A 213 -15.04 6.86 6.09
CA PRO A 213 -13.88 7.27 6.84
C PRO A 213 -13.07 8.31 6.06
N PRO A 214 -12.57 9.36 6.72
CA PRO A 214 -11.77 10.38 6.06
C PRO A 214 -10.37 9.86 5.72
N VAL A 215 -9.73 10.52 4.76
CA VAL A 215 -8.33 10.35 4.37
C VAL A 215 -7.54 11.55 4.90
N PHE A 216 -6.33 11.27 5.40
CA PHE A 216 -5.37 12.31 5.78
C PHE A 216 -4.43 12.58 4.61
N LEU A 217 -4.27 13.85 4.26
CA LEU A 217 -3.28 14.29 3.29
C LEU A 217 -2.18 15.01 4.05
N ARG A 218 -0.97 14.43 4.01
CA ARG A 218 0.21 15.04 4.64
C ARG A 218 0.73 16.18 3.77
N ILE A 219 0.58 17.42 4.23
CA ILE A 219 0.99 18.60 3.45
C ILE A 219 2.35 19.13 3.89
N VAL A 220 2.75 18.93 5.15
CA VAL A 220 4.04 19.39 5.68
C VAL A 220 4.72 18.33 6.56
N GLY A 221 6.05 18.40 6.67
CA GLY A 221 6.90 17.41 7.34
C GLY A 221 8.38 17.71 7.12
N HIS A 222 9.25 16.72 7.36
CA HIS A 222 10.67 16.78 6.96
C HIS A 222 10.79 16.80 5.41
N SER A 223 11.99 16.57 4.85
CA SER A 223 12.34 16.67 3.40
C SER A 223 11.46 15.91 2.38
N GLN A 224 10.36 15.28 2.79
CA GLN A 224 9.49 14.37 2.04
C GLN A 224 8.01 14.73 2.25
N ASN A 225 7.65 16.00 2.09
CA ASN A 225 6.28 16.47 2.24
C ASN A 225 5.56 16.59 0.88
N GLY A 226 4.22 16.47 0.90
CA GLY A 226 3.37 16.53 -0.29
C GLY A 226 3.13 17.95 -0.83
N SER A 227 3.95 18.94 -0.44
CA SER A 227 3.78 20.33 -0.87
C SER A 227 4.23 20.54 -2.32
N LEU A 228 3.43 21.28 -3.07
CA LEU A 228 3.64 21.54 -4.49
C LEU A 228 4.08 23.00 -4.70
N ASP A 229 4.91 23.24 -5.70
CA ASP A 229 5.25 24.57 -6.19
C ASP A 229 4.70 24.76 -7.61
N CYS A 230 3.40 25.03 -7.68
CA CYS A 230 2.65 25.01 -8.93
C CYS A 230 2.51 26.39 -9.60
N ASN A 231 3.09 27.45 -9.02
CA ASN A 231 3.10 28.79 -9.62
C ASN A 231 4.51 29.24 -9.94
N ARG A 232 4.66 30.00 -11.04
CA ARG A 232 5.95 30.60 -11.44
C ARG A 232 6.53 31.50 -10.34
N THR A 233 5.66 32.18 -9.59
CA THR A 233 5.96 33.14 -8.52
C THR A 233 4.97 32.99 -7.37
N GLY A 234 5.33 33.48 -6.18
CA GLY A 234 4.48 33.43 -4.99
C GLY A 234 4.94 32.36 -3.99
N ASN A 235 4.56 32.52 -2.73
CA ASN A 235 4.90 31.57 -1.67
C ASN A 235 3.80 30.47 -1.56
N LEU A 236 4.03 29.44 -0.74
CA LEU A 236 3.08 28.32 -0.59
C LEU A 236 1.70 28.77 -0.08
N ARG A 237 1.66 29.79 0.79
CA ARG A 237 0.40 30.34 1.32
C ARG A 237 -0.47 30.84 0.17
N ASP A 238 0.08 31.67 -0.70
CA ASP A 238 -0.65 32.29 -1.81
C ASP A 238 -1.13 31.23 -2.82
N GLN A 239 -0.33 30.18 -3.03
CA GLN A 239 -0.68 29.05 -3.90
C GLN A 239 -1.83 28.22 -3.34
N ILE A 240 -1.91 28.02 -2.02
CA ILE A 240 -3.03 27.31 -1.38
C ILE A 240 -4.29 28.18 -1.40
N GLU A 241 -4.15 29.48 -1.11
CA GLU A 241 -5.26 30.44 -1.09
C GLU A 241 -5.95 30.51 -2.46
N ALA A 242 -5.18 30.87 -3.50
CA ALA A 242 -5.71 31.11 -4.84
C ALA A 242 -5.80 29.86 -5.72
N GLY A 243 -5.15 28.75 -5.31
CA GLY A 243 -4.91 27.60 -6.17
C GLY A 243 -3.79 27.85 -7.19
N CYS A 244 -3.40 26.77 -7.87
CA CYS A 244 -2.44 26.83 -8.97
C CYS A 244 -3.03 27.61 -10.14
N GLN A 245 -2.30 28.63 -10.59
CA GLN A 245 -2.75 29.56 -11.64
C GLN A 245 -2.54 29.02 -13.06
N PRO A 246 -1.39 28.39 -13.40
CA PRO A 246 -1.22 27.77 -14.71
C PRO A 246 -2.13 26.54 -14.86
N PRO A 247 -2.63 26.25 -16.08
CA PRO A 247 -3.38 25.04 -16.30
C PRO A 247 -2.43 23.83 -16.35
N TYR A 248 -2.92 22.71 -15.85
CA TYR A 248 -2.23 21.41 -15.83
C TYR A 248 -3.07 20.36 -16.55
N THR A 249 -2.42 19.30 -17.02
CA THR A 249 -3.07 18.17 -17.73
C THR A 249 -2.55 16.84 -17.20
N ILE A 250 -3.22 15.74 -17.56
CA ILE A 250 -2.75 14.38 -17.26
C ILE A 250 -1.54 14.07 -18.14
N ASN A 251 -0.52 13.46 -17.54
CA ASN A 251 0.62 12.91 -18.24
C ASN A 251 0.21 11.62 -18.98
N THR A 252 0.37 11.64 -20.29
CA THR A 252 0.06 10.50 -21.17
C THR A 252 1.28 9.67 -21.57
N ASP A 253 2.47 10.01 -21.05
CA ASP A 253 3.68 9.24 -21.28
C ASP A 253 3.58 7.85 -20.61
N PRO A 254 3.79 6.75 -21.35
CA PRO A 254 3.64 5.40 -20.83
C PRO A 254 4.67 5.03 -19.75
N ASN A 255 5.78 5.77 -19.65
CA ASN A 255 6.80 5.60 -18.62
C ASN A 255 6.67 6.63 -17.49
N PHE A 256 5.59 7.44 -17.49
CA PHE A 256 5.38 8.55 -16.56
C PHE A 256 6.54 9.56 -16.55
N ALA A 257 7.21 9.75 -17.69
CA ALA A 257 8.30 10.72 -17.81
C ALA A 257 7.78 12.16 -17.86
N CYS A 258 8.50 13.09 -17.23
CA CYS A 258 8.15 14.51 -17.24
C CYS A 258 8.80 15.29 -18.38
N GLY A 259 8.38 15.04 -19.62
CA GLY A 259 8.84 15.76 -20.81
C GLY A 259 10.01 15.09 -21.55
N ASN A 260 10.35 15.62 -22.73
CA ASN A 260 11.50 15.19 -23.54
C ASN A 260 12.20 16.42 -24.20
N PRO A 261 13.42 16.80 -23.76
CA PRO A 261 14.19 16.21 -22.66
C PRO A 261 13.46 16.37 -21.30
N PRO A 262 13.79 15.54 -20.29
CA PRO A 262 13.05 15.50 -19.02
C PRO A 262 13.18 16.83 -18.28
N TRP A 263 12.05 17.36 -17.83
CA TRP A 263 11.96 18.43 -16.85
C TRP A 263 12.38 17.88 -15.49
N THR A 264 13.40 18.50 -14.92
CA THR A 264 14.00 18.10 -13.64
C THR A 264 13.83 19.17 -12.57
N THR A 265 13.43 20.38 -12.97
CA THR A 265 13.22 21.50 -12.07
C THR A 265 11.93 22.25 -12.39
N LYS A 266 11.44 23.02 -11.41
CA LYS A 266 10.37 24.00 -11.59
C LYS A 266 10.61 24.94 -12.77
N ASN A 267 11.86 25.39 -12.97
CA ASN A 267 12.21 26.30 -14.05
C ASN A 267 12.05 25.64 -15.42
N ASP A 268 12.33 24.34 -15.52
CA ASP A 268 12.18 23.59 -16.77
C ASP A 268 10.69 23.53 -17.17
N ILE A 269 9.80 23.28 -16.21
CA ILE A 269 8.35 23.26 -16.44
C ILE A 269 7.89 24.63 -16.96
N PHE A 270 8.21 25.72 -16.25
CA PHE A 270 7.74 27.06 -16.61
C PHE A 270 8.51 27.73 -17.76
N ALA A 271 9.54 27.08 -18.29
CA ALA A 271 10.15 27.43 -19.57
C ALA A 271 9.34 26.88 -20.76
N SER A 272 8.47 25.89 -20.53
CA SER A 272 7.57 25.33 -21.55
C SER A 272 6.21 26.03 -21.59
N ASN A 273 5.41 25.77 -22.62
CA ASN A 273 4.05 26.32 -22.72
C ASN A 273 3.03 25.40 -22.02
N PRO A 274 2.07 25.94 -21.27
CA PRO A 274 1.02 25.15 -20.62
C PRO A 274 0.00 24.58 -21.64
N PRO A 275 -0.82 23.55 -21.28
CA PRO A 275 -0.94 22.96 -19.95
C PRO A 275 0.18 21.98 -19.60
N TYR A 276 0.61 21.98 -18.33
CA TYR A 276 1.75 21.15 -17.90
C TYR A 276 1.30 19.74 -17.46
N PRO A 277 1.89 18.65 -17.99
CA PRO A 277 1.63 17.27 -17.55
C PRO A 277 2.35 16.89 -16.24
N CYS A 278 3.18 17.78 -15.70
CA CYS A 278 3.94 17.54 -14.48
C CYS A 278 3.93 18.75 -13.56
N VAL A 279 4.10 18.49 -12.27
CA VAL A 279 4.09 19.51 -11.22
C VAL A 279 5.38 19.45 -10.42
N ALA A 280 5.96 20.60 -10.11
CA ALA A 280 7.12 20.68 -9.24
C ALA A 280 6.70 20.53 -7.77
N ILE A 281 7.54 19.86 -6.97
CA ILE A 281 7.35 19.77 -5.52
C ILE A 281 8.21 20.81 -4.81
N GLN A 282 7.72 21.33 -3.70
CA GLN A 282 8.50 22.16 -2.79
C GLN A 282 8.78 21.36 -1.53
N THR A 283 10.04 21.04 -1.26
CA THR A 283 10.41 20.43 0.03
C THR A 283 10.61 21.51 1.09
N GLY A 284 10.12 21.28 2.30
CA GLY A 284 10.35 22.18 3.45
C GLY A 284 9.08 22.47 4.24
N GLY A 285 9.18 22.35 5.57
CA GLY A 285 8.06 22.39 6.51
C GLY A 285 7.58 23.81 6.84
N THR A 286 6.98 24.53 5.90
CA THR A 286 6.32 25.81 6.18
C THR A 286 4.89 25.61 6.68
N VAL A 287 4.73 24.93 7.82
CA VAL A 287 3.43 24.70 8.50
C VAL A 287 2.64 26.01 8.63
N GLY A 288 3.33 27.11 8.95
CA GLY A 288 2.73 28.44 9.03
C GLY A 288 2.12 28.92 7.71
N GLN A 289 2.82 28.74 6.58
CA GLN A 289 2.29 29.13 5.27
C GLN A 289 1.12 28.25 4.84
N PHE A 290 1.21 26.94 5.11
CA PHE A 290 0.11 26.01 4.85
C PHE A 290 -1.15 26.39 5.64
N THR A 291 -1.03 26.54 6.97
CA THR A 291 -2.17 26.87 7.85
C THR A 291 -2.77 28.24 7.52
N GLN A 292 -1.94 29.25 7.24
CA GLN A 292 -2.42 30.56 6.78
C GLN A 292 -3.11 30.47 5.42
N GLY A 293 -2.57 29.71 4.47
CA GLY A 293 -3.12 29.58 3.12
C GLY A 293 -4.46 28.85 3.11
N ILE A 294 -4.57 27.73 3.83
CA ILE A 294 -5.83 26.98 3.90
C ILE A 294 -6.91 27.75 4.67
N GLN A 295 -6.52 28.48 5.71
CA GLN A 295 -7.41 29.38 6.43
C GLN A 295 -7.86 30.56 5.54
N ALA A 296 -6.94 31.16 4.79
CA ALA A 296 -7.28 32.24 3.86
C ALA A 296 -8.24 31.76 2.78
N ARG A 297 -7.99 30.57 2.22
CA ARG A 297 -8.86 29.92 1.25
C ARG A 297 -10.26 29.67 1.81
N ILE A 298 -10.35 28.93 2.92
CA ILE A 298 -11.61 28.39 3.44
C ILE A 298 -12.39 29.46 4.21
N LEU A 299 -11.71 30.26 5.02
CA LEU A 299 -12.33 31.20 5.96
C LEU A 299 -12.19 32.66 5.54
N GLY A 300 -11.61 32.95 4.36
CA GLY A 300 -11.32 34.32 3.93
C GLY A 300 -10.34 35.05 4.85
N GLY A 301 -9.48 34.31 5.55
CA GLY A 301 -8.52 34.85 6.52
C GLY A 301 -9.08 35.05 7.94
N SER A 302 -10.36 34.74 8.17
CA SER A 302 -10.97 34.76 9.51
C SER A 302 -10.45 33.63 10.40
N ASN A 303 -10.37 33.87 11.71
CA ASN A 303 -10.14 32.84 12.74
C ASN A 303 -11.45 32.26 13.29
N GLN A 304 -12.59 32.67 12.75
CA GLN A 304 -13.91 32.26 13.23
C GLN A 304 -14.60 31.39 12.18
N CYS A 305 -15.36 30.39 12.65
CA CYS A 305 -16.19 29.60 11.75
C CYS A 305 -17.29 30.48 11.13
N PRO A 306 -17.55 30.40 9.81
CA PRO A 306 -18.63 31.12 9.17
C PRO A 306 -19.99 30.67 9.71
N GLY A 307 -20.96 31.58 9.68
CA GLY A 307 -22.35 31.30 10.05
C GLY A 307 -22.96 30.18 9.21
N VAL A 308 -24.05 29.59 9.69
CA VAL A 308 -24.81 28.59 8.92
C VAL A 308 -25.26 29.19 7.58
N GLY A 309 -25.08 28.45 6.50
CA GLY A 309 -25.38 28.89 5.12
C GLY A 309 -24.25 29.67 4.44
N MET A 310 -23.19 30.04 5.15
CA MET A 310 -22.06 30.77 4.57
C MET A 310 -21.00 29.84 3.96
N PRO A 311 -20.26 30.28 2.91
CA PRO A 311 -19.09 29.59 2.39
C PRO A 311 -18.04 29.34 3.49
N GLY A 312 -17.32 28.21 3.40
CA GLY A 312 -16.21 27.90 4.32
C GLY A 312 -16.60 27.16 5.59
N ARG A 313 -17.91 27.01 5.86
CA ARG A 313 -18.40 26.13 6.93
C ARG A 313 -18.34 24.67 6.49
N ASN A 314 -18.06 23.77 7.44
CA ASN A 314 -18.06 22.33 7.16
C ASN A 314 -19.50 21.80 7.06
N TYR A 315 -19.86 21.24 5.90
CA TYR A 315 -21.18 20.66 5.63
C TYR A 315 -21.14 19.17 5.34
N TRP A 316 -20.07 18.47 5.71
CA TRP A 316 -19.93 17.05 5.41
C TRP A 316 -21.10 16.19 5.90
N SER A 317 -21.72 16.53 7.03
CA SER A 317 -22.91 15.85 7.54
C SER A 317 -24.10 15.85 6.57
N SER A 318 -24.11 16.75 5.59
CA SER A 318 -25.12 16.85 4.54
C SER A 318 -24.75 16.08 3.27
N PHE A 319 -23.59 15.43 3.21
CA PHE A 319 -23.18 14.63 2.05
C PHE A 319 -24.15 13.45 1.80
N PRO A 320 -24.54 13.15 0.55
CA PRO A 320 -24.06 13.73 -0.72
C PRO A 320 -24.71 15.07 -1.12
N ALA A 321 -25.74 15.52 -0.40
CA ALA A 321 -26.45 16.79 -0.65
C ALA A 321 -25.72 18.01 -0.05
N LEU A 322 -24.41 18.14 -0.33
CA LEU A 322 -23.61 19.27 0.15
C LEU A 322 -24.18 20.60 -0.37
N PRO A 323 -24.44 21.59 0.50
CA PRO A 323 -24.88 22.92 0.09
C PRO A 323 -23.81 23.61 -0.77
N GLY A 324 -24.23 24.07 -1.93
CA GLY A 324 -23.45 24.73 -3.00
C GLY A 324 -24.46 25.23 -4.05
N PRO A 325 -24.06 25.96 -5.11
CA PRO A 325 -25.03 26.41 -6.09
C PRO A 325 -25.70 25.18 -6.72
N ALA A 326 -26.96 25.36 -7.11
CA ALA A 326 -27.75 24.30 -7.71
C ALA A 326 -26.96 23.60 -8.83
N ASN A 327 -27.07 22.29 -8.83
CA ASN A 327 -26.70 21.30 -9.84
C ASN A 327 -27.20 21.59 -11.28
N THR A 328 -27.61 22.81 -11.61
CA THR A 328 -28.20 23.22 -12.89
C THR A 328 -27.24 24.01 -13.78
N ASP A 329 -26.10 24.47 -13.28
CA ASP A 329 -25.09 25.14 -14.10
C ASP A 329 -23.67 24.59 -13.84
N PRO A 330 -23.09 23.88 -14.82
CA PRO A 330 -21.78 23.28 -14.71
C PRO A 330 -20.59 24.23 -14.95
N THR A 331 -20.86 25.51 -15.24
CA THR A 331 -19.83 26.55 -15.37
C THR A 331 -19.57 27.29 -14.06
N LEU A 332 -20.41 27.08 -13.04
CA LEU A 332 -20.23 27.68 -11.72
C LEU A 332 -19.13 26.94 -10.94
N GLN A 333 -18.03 27.65 -10.69
CA GLN A 333 -16.98 27.24 -9.75
C GLN A 333 -17.60 26.87 -8.39
N PHE A 334 -17.03 25.88 -7.69
CA PHE A 334 -17.51 25.49 -6.36
C PHE A 334 -17.56 26.70 -5.43
N THR A 335 -18.73 27.04 -4.90
CA THR A 335 -18.84 28.13 -3.92
C THR A 335 -18.38 27.70 -2.53
N ASP A 336 -18.27 26.40 -2.25
CA ASP A 336 -17.67 25.91 -1.01
C ASP A 336 -16.14 25.85 -1.16
N PRO A 337 -15.38 26.75 -0.52
CA PRO A 337 -13.92 26.77 -0.61
C PRO A 337 -13.25 25.56 0.05
N ARG A 338 -14.01 24.72 0.79
CA ARG A 338 -13.54 23.41 1.30
C ARG A 338 -13.39 22.37 0.20
N ILE A 339 -14.00 22.57 -0.96
CA ILE A 339 -13.78 21.72 -2.12
C ILE A 339 -12.49 22.19 -2.80
N ILE A 340 -11.52 21.29 -2.86
CA ILE A 340 -10.21 21.52 -3.49
C ILE A 340 -9.96 20.50 -4.59
N TYR A 341 -9.22 20.94 -5.61
CA TYR A 341 -8.64 20.04 -6.60
C TYR A 341 -7.27 19.60 -6.11
N VAL A 342 -6.97 18.32 -6.29
CA VAL A 342 -5.67 17.74 -5.94
C VAL A 342 -5.08 17.04 -7.15
N PHE A 343 -3.77 17.14 -7.32
CA PHE A 343 -3.04 16.34 -8.29
C PHE A 343 -2.86 14.93 -7.73
N MET A 344 -3.10 13.93 -8.56
CA MET A 344 -2.73 12.56 -8.28
C MET A 344 -1.38 12.28 -8.94
N VAL A 345 -0.45 11.75 -8.16
CA VAL A 345 0.90 11.35 -8.62
C VAL A 345 1.14 9.89 -8.21
N PRO A 346 2.09 9.17 -8.82
CA PRO A 346 2.37 7.78 -8.46
C PRO A 346 2.71 7.64 -6.97
N PHE A 347 2.29 6.52 -6.35
CA PHE A 347 2.62 6.24 -4.95
C PHE A 347 4.14 6.19 -4.74
N GLY A 348 4.60 6.77 -3.64
CA GLY A 348 6.03 6.82 -3.31
C GLY A 348 6.82 7.94 -4.01
N SER A 349 6.19 8.75 -4.88
CA SER A 349 6.86 9.84 -5.59
C SER A 349 7.49 10.92 -4.69
N PHE A 350 7.00 11.06 -3.45
CA PHE A 350 7.56 12.01 -2.47
C PHE A 350 8.73 11.44 -1.65
N ARG A 351 9.25 10.26 -2.00
CA ARG A 351 10.39 9.61 -1.33
C ARG A 351 11.72 10.04 -1.97
N GLY A 352 12.16 11.28 -1.72
CA GLY A 352 13.40 11.83 -2.29
C GLY A 352 13.93 13.07 -1.55
N SER A 353 15.02 13.66 -2.06
CA SER A 353 15.60 14.90 -1.54
C SER A 353 15.39 16.07 -2.51
N GLY A 354 14.47 16.97 -2.19
CA GLY A 354 14.43 18.35 -2.70
C GLY A 354 14.05 18.58 -4.17
N ASN A 355 13.06 19.44 -4.41
CA ASN A 355 12.77 20.13 -5.69
C ASN A 355 12.65 19.23 -6.93
N ASP A 356 11.93 18.12 -6.82
CA ASP A 356 11.67 17.21 -7.94
C ASP A 356 10.45 17.64 -8.79
N VAL A 357 10.24 16.98 -9.92
CA VAL A 357 9.10 17.15 -10.81
C VAL A 357 8.35 15.83 -10.96
N LEU A 358 7.06 15.85 -10.63
CA LEU A 358 6.25 14.64 -10.59
C LEU A 358 5.22 14.59 -11.72
N PRO A 359 5.00 13.40 -12.32
CA PRO A 359 4.00 13.21 -13.36
C PRO A 359 2.59 13.21 -12.74
N ILE A 360 1.68 13.95 -13.37
CA ILE A 360 0.27 13.98 -12.98
C ILE A 360 -0.44 12.80 -13.63
N VAL A 361 -0.86 11.81 -12.85
CA VAL A 361 -1.57 10.63 -13.37
C VAL A 361 -3.08 10.82 -13.42
N SER A 362 -3.62 11.72 -12.59
CA SER A 362 -5.02 12.13 -12.62
C SER A 362 -5.24 13.39 -11.78
N PHE A 363 -6.48 13.85 -11.74
CA PHE A 363 -6.96 14.91 -10.84
C PHE A 363 -8.06 14.36 -9.94
N GLY A 364 -8.04 14.76 -8.67
CA GLY A 364 -9.07 14.43 -7.68
C GLY A 364 -9.81 15.65 -7.19
N ILE A 365 -11.03 15.43 -6.71
CA ILE A 365 -11.80 16.41 -5.94
C ILE A 365 -11.82 15.95 -4.48
N PHE A 366 -11.41 16.82 -3.57
CA PHE A 366 -11.32 16.52 -2.15
C PHE A 366 -12.13 17.56 -1.35
N TYR A 367 -12.94 17.07 -0.41
CA TYR A 367 -13.68 17.90 0.53
C TYR A 367 -12.92 17.98 1.85
N VAL A 368 -12.44 19.17 2.20
CA VAL A 368 -11.70 19.42 3.45
C VAL A 368 -12.66 19.46 4.64
N ARG A 369 -12.52 18.48 5.53
CA ARG A 369 -13.29 18.37 6.78
C ARG A 369 -12.55 18.88 8.01
N GLY A 370 -11.28 19.20 7.88
CA GLY A 370 -10.47 19.75 8.95
C GLY A 370 -9.01 19.88 8.53
N TRP A 371 -8.24 20.57 9.35
CA TRP A 371 -6.79 20.69 9.21
C TRP A 371 -6.12 20.91 10.55
N GLY A 372 -4.87 20.48 10.65
CA GLY A 372 -4.04 20.72 11.82
C GLY A 372 -3.33 22.06 11.73
N GLY A 373 -3.47 22.85 12.77
CA GLY A 373 -2.85 24.15 12.96
C GLY A 373 -1.36 24.07 13.30
N ASN A 374 -0.73 25.24 13.40
CA ASN A 374 0.68 25.38 13.77
C ASN A 374 0.78 25.52 15.29
N GLY A 375 1.04 24.42 16.01
CA GLY A 375 0.93 24.37 17.46
C GLY A 375 -0.53 24.51 17.91
N ASN A 376 -0.79 25.33 18.94
CA ASN A 376 -2.15 25.56 19.48
C ASN A 376 -2.98 26.59 18.69
N GLY A 377 -2.51 27.06 17.52
CA GLY A 377 -3.17 28.11 16.73
C GLY A 377 -3.53 27.69 15.30
N ASN A 378 -4.52 28.36 14.71
CA ASN A 378 -4.96 28.21 13.31
C ASN A 378 -5.49 26.80 12.92
N ASN A 379 -5.98 26.02 13.88
CA ASN A 379 -6.78 24.82 13.60
C ASN A 379 -8.13 25.20 12.97
N ASP A 380 -8.80 24.27 12.29
CA ASP A 380 -10.17 24.49 11.78
C ASP A 380 -11.11 24.85 12.95
N PRO A 381 -11.63 26.09 13.03
CA PRO A 381 -12.47 26.54 14.13
C PRO A 381 -13.92 26.05 13.99
N CYS A 382 -14.27 25.37 12.90
CA CYS A 382 -15.64 24.99 12.64
C CYS A 382 -16.12 23.78 13.46
N PRO A 383 -17.37 23.84 13.99
CA PRO A 383 -17.99 22.68 14.61
C PRO A 383 -18.02 21.48 13.66
N GLY A 384 -17.68 20.30 14.18
CA GLY A 384 -17.62 19.06 13.39
C GLY A 384 -16.35 18.92 12.53
N ALA A 385 -15.38 19.84 12.66
CA ALA A 385 -14.08 19.66 12.05
C ALA A 385 -13.36 18.44 12.65
N ILE A 386 -12.75 17.63 11.78
CA ILE A 386 -11.94 16.49 12.22
C ILE A 386 -10.56 17.01 12.61
N SER A 387 -10.08 16.59 13.79
CA SER A 387 -8.72 16.88 14.23
C SER A 387 -7.72 16.18 13.30
N ALA A 388 -6.74 16.94 12.82
CA ALA A 388 -5.62 16.42 12.03
C ALA A 388 -4.29 16.77 12.71
N PRO A 389 -3.24 15.96 12.51
CA PRO A 389 -1.88 16.32 12.92
C PRO A 389 -1.47 17.69 12.38
N THR A 390 -0.59 18.38 13.10
CA THR A 390 -0.06 19.70 12.72
C THR A 390 0.39 19.72 11.27
N GLY A 391 -0.28 20.54 10.46
CA GLY A 391 0.06 20.74 9.07
C GLY A 391 -0.47 19.69 8.07
N ASP A 392 -1.32 18.78 8.53
CA ASP A 392 -2.05 17.84 7.68
C ASP A 392 -3.47 18.36 7.39
N LEU A 393 -4.02 17.91 6.26
CA LEU A 393 -5.44 18.04 5.91
C LEU A 393 -6.15 16.73 6.19
N VAL A 394 -7.43 16.81 6.56
CA VAL A 394 -8.31 15.64 6.68
C VAL A 394 -9.61 15.88 5.96
N GLY A 395 -10.12 14.86 5.28
CA GLY A 395 -11.28 15.02 4.42
C GLY A 395 -11.61 13.78 3.62
N ASN A 396 -12.37 13.95 2.54
CA ASN A 396 -12.88 12.85 1.76
C ASN A 396 -12.77 13.16 0.27
N PHE A 397 -12.35 12.19 -0.55
CA PHE A 397 -12.50 12.31 -2.00
C PHE A 397 -13.98 12.24 -2.37
N ILE A 398 -14.45 13.12 -3.24
CA ILE A 398 -15.86 13.18 -3.65
C ILE A 398 -16.00 13.05 -5.17
N THR A 399 -17.10 12.46 -5.63
CA THR A 399 -17.54 12.62 -7.01
C THR A 399 -18.40 13.87 -7.06
N ARG A 400 -18.17 14.73 -8.05
CA ARG A 400 -19.26 15.54 -8.57
C ARG A 400 -19.39 15.19 -10.04
N VAL A 401 -20.54 14.68 -10.43
CA VAL A 401 -20.90 14.61 -11.84
C VAL A 401 -20.99 16.05 -12.30
N LEU A 402 -19.96 16.54 -12.99
CA LEU A 402 -20.14 17.68 -13.88
C LEU A 402 -21.10 17.19 -14.96
N THR A 403 -22.39 17.50 -14.85
CA THR A 403 -23.22 17.57 -16.06
C THR A 403 -22.78 18.81 -16.84
N SER A 404 -21.52 18.85 -17.28
CA SER A 404 -20.97 20.01 -17.97
C SER A 404 -21.29 20.03 -19.44
N ALA A 405 -22.16 20.97 -19.80
CA ALA A 405 -22.47 21.42 -21.14
C ALA A 405 -21.26 21.97 -21.93
N GLN A 406 -20.02 21.72 -21.50
CA GLN A 406 -18.79 21.99 -22.27
C GLN A 406 -17.72 20.89 -22.19
N SER A 407 -17.96 19.76 -21.51
CA SER A 407 -17.19 18.55 -21.81
C SER A 407 -17.85 17.88 -23.01
N SER A 408 -17.26 17.99 -24.20
CA SER A 408 -17.58 17.05 -25.28
C SER A 408 -17.13 15.67 -24.80
N GLY A 409 -18.05 14.93 -24.17
CA GLY A 409 -17.85 13.56 -23.68
C GLY A 409 -17.64 12.59 -24.82
N GLY A 410 -16.51 12.73 -25.52
CA GLY A 410 -16.06 11.85 -26.60
C GLY A 410 -14.96 10.88 -26.17
N GLN A 411 -14.46 10.95 -24.93
CA GLN A 411 -13.45 10.01 -24.45
C GLN A 411 -14.13 8.77 -23.86
N ALA A 412 -13.88 7.63 -24.51
CA ALA A 412 -14.32 6.32 -24.06
C ALA A 412 -13.78 6.01 -22.66
N CYS A 413 -14.62 5.37 -21.83
CA CYS A 413 -14.26 4.93 -20.47
C CYS A 413 -13.06 3.96 -20.56
N VAL A 414 -11.97 4.32 -19.89
CA VAL A 414 -10.82 3.42 -19.72
C VAL A 414 -11.07 2.61 -18.46
N VAL A 415 -11.42 1.34 -18.65
CA VAL A 415 -11.55 0.36 -17.56
C VAL A 415 -10.21 0.32 -16.80
N GLY A 416 -10.24 0.69 -15.51
CA GLY A 416 -9.06 0.77 -14.64
C GLY A 416 -8.60 2.19 -14.26
N SER A 417 -9.28 3.25 -14.72
CA SER A 417 -8.98 4.62 -14.26
C SER A 417 -9.74 4.99 -12.98
N PHE A 418 -9.13 5.81 -12.12
CA PHE A 418 -9.72 6.32 -10.88
C PHE A 418 -10.82 7.37 -11.12
N ASN A 419 -10.99 7.85 -12.35
CA ASN A 419 -12.00 8.85 -12.68
C ASN A 419 -13.39 8.19 -12.75
N PRO A 420 -14.43 8.81 -12.15
CA PRO A 420 -15.77 8.27 -12.26
C PRO A 420 -16.22 8.26 -13.73
N CYS A 421 -16.44 7.06 -14.27
CA CYS A 421 -17.04 6.91 -15.59
C CYS A 421 -18.49 7.37 -15.55
N VAL A 422 -18.86 8.25 -16.47
CA VAL A 422 -20.27 8.44 -16.86
C VAL A 422 -20.48 7.65 -18.15
N ALA A 423 -21.43 6.73 -18.14
CA ALA A 423 -21.82 6.02 -19.34
C ALA A 423 -22.44 7.03 -20.33
N VAL A 424 -21.86 7.16 -21.52
CA VAL A 424 -22.44 7.94 -22.62
C VAL A 424 -23.12 6.95 -23.57
N LEU A 425 -24.44 7.05 -23.67
CA LEU A 425 -25.19 6.35 -24.71
C LEU A 425 -24.97 7.14 -26.03
N THR A 426 -24.16 6.62 -26.93
CA THR A 426 -24.04 7.19 -28.29
C THR A 426 -25.00 6.48 -29.24
N LYS A 427 -25.68 7.26 -30.08
CA LYS A 427 -26.60 6.75 -31.11
C LYS A 427 -25.87 6.03 -32.23
#